data_AF-A0AAI8T6U8-F1
#
_entry.id   AF-A0AAI8T6U8-F1
#
_cell.length_a   1.000
_cell.length_b   1.000
_cell.length_c   1.000
_cell.angle_alpha   90.00
_cell.angle_beta   90.00
_cell.angle_gamma   90.00
#
_symmetry.space_group_name_H-M   'P 1'
#
loop_
_entity.id
_entity.type
_entity.pdbx_description
1 polymer ?
#
loop_
_entity_poly.entity_id
_entity_poly.type
_entity_poly.pdbx_seq_one_letter_code
_entity_poly.pdbx_strand_id
1 'polypeptide(L)'
;MADPITHSVNLFSAFSAPAHVGAEIVAGLKATLGKPNSTLVGAAIGTGMAAQAASRGGADFILALSAGRLRSMGAPSIFSLLALRNSNDFVLDFAQSEILPFAKVPVFFGACACDPRCSIEAELQTIADAGFGAIVNFPTCIFLDGRFRADIERAGLGFQRELEMLRAAQNKSMATLAYVRTVTEAQQAAEAGVDIINLNLGWNVGGTVGGRPGLSLTQAAEFAKIVFRQIRGISKDTLCVLEGGPIVSPDQMYEVSAASKADGYIGGSTIDRVPLEASIEQITSAFKSVGTLQKRIDELERQLEHVQREYWIVGRSPSIQQIKQRIKQLAASPLPVLITGEAGTGKRLLARGIHEAARRPASKLISASTPVPSGKSLFGSAPPEGGRKVLGLFQYHPRATLLIENFETLCLDAQERLVEVIETGVYRRLGDSDKGRFEGRLILTSTQPLSQLGASGVLIPSLESRLAPGHVFLPKLRDRLEDLPLLAEHFLQALRKDRRSRKLAVDHSAYRVLMTYGWPENIRELRSVLETAAIHCEGDWIKAEHLPPLSDPDAPKPKPADEREWILDALQRHRFRRGETARYLAISRKTLYNKMRAYGLTLQPRTNA
;
A
#
# COMPACT_ATOMS: atom_id res chain seq x y z
N MET A 1 -7.98 -34.17 -2.35
CA MET A 1 -7.23 -34.77 -3.47
C MET A 1 -7.51 -33.89 -4.67
N ALA A 2 -6.55 -33.05 -5.04
CA ALA A 2 -6.61 -32.21 -6.23
C ALA A 2 -5.51 -32.73 -7.16
N ASP A 3 -5.88 -33.02 -8.41
CA ASP A 3 -4.99 -33.58 -9.42
C ASP A 3 -3.76 -32.69 -9.65
N PRO A 4 -2.56 -33.26 -9.75
CA PRO A 4 -1.39 -32.53 -10.19
C PRO A 4 -1.50 -32.30 -11.69
N ILE A 5 -1.51 -31.03 -12.10
CA ILE A 5 -1.40 -30.62 -13.50
C ILE A 5 -0.06 -31.12 -14.04
N THR A 6 -0.08 -32.21 -14.81
CA THR A 6 1.04 -32.67 -15.60
C THR A 6 1.23 -31.76 -16.82
N HIS A 7 2.02 -30.70 -16.65
CA HIS A 7 2.61 -30.00 -17.80
C HIS A 7 3.87 -30.73 -18.24
N SER A 8 3.71 -31.85 -18.95
CA SER A 8 4.80 -32.43 -19.75
C SER A 8 4.93 -31.61 -21.04
N VAL A 9 5.44 -30.38 -20.94
CA VAL A 9 5.92 -29.66 -22.12
C VAL A 9 7.35 -30.12 -22.35
N ASN A 10 7.54 -30.88 -23.42
CA ASN A 10 8.85 -31.33 -23.87
C ASN A 10 9.65 -30.09 -24.36
N LEU A 11 10.33 -29.41 -23.43
CA LEU A 11 11.02 -28.12 -23.64
C LEU A 11 12.34 -28.23 -24.42
N PHE A 12 12.78 -29.44 -24.76
CA PHE A 12 14.14 -29.69 -25.27
C PHE A 12 14.23 -30.09 -26.76
N SER A 13 13.12 -30.19 -27.50
CA SER A 13 13.15 -30.83 -28.83
C SER A 13 13.12 -29.90 -30.06
N ALA A 14 13.51 -28.62 -29.97
CA ALA A 14 13.52 -27.75 -31.16
C ALA A 14 14.42 -26.49 -31.06
N PHE A 15 15.69 -26.62 -30.66
CA PHE A 15 16.57 -25.43 -30.59
C PHE A 15 17.99 -25.74 -31.09
N SER A 16 18.14 -25.90 -32.41
CA SER A 16 19.41 -25.55 -33.07
C SER A 16 19.28 -24.10 -33.55
N ALA A 17 20.18 -23.22 -33.11
CA ALA A 17 20.34 -21.91 -33.74
C ALA A 17 20.46 -22.13 -35.25
N PRO A 18 19.71 -21.40 -36.11
CA PRO A 18 19.89 -21.54 -37.54
C PRO A 18 21.35 -21.15 -37.85
N ALA A 19 22.02 -21.94 -38.68
CA ALA A 19 23.32 -21.58 -39.22
C ALA A 19 23.13 -20.38 -40.15
N HIS A 20 23.01 -19.19 -39.56
CA HIS A 20 22.80 -17.97 -40.31
C HIS A 20 24.11 -17.56 -40.96
N VAL A 21 24.09 -17.50 -42.28
CA VAL A 21 25.11 -16.82 -43.07
C VAL A 21 25.08 -15.34 -42.66
N GLY A 22 26.24 -14.71 -42.50
CA GLY A 22 26.36 -13.34 -42.01
C GLY A 22 25.48 -12.32 -42.73
N ALA A 23 25.25 -12.50 -44.03
CA ALA A 23 24.34 -11.67 -44.82
C ALA A 23 22.89 -11.69 -44.31
N GLU A 24 22.39 -12.84 -43.85
CA GLU A 24 21.04 -12.97 -43.28
C GLU A 24 20.91 -12.23 -41.95
N ILE A 25 21.96 -12.31 -41.11
CA ILE A 25 22.04 -11.58 -39.83
C ILE A 25 21.91 -10.09 -40.10
N VAL A 26 22.75 -9.55 -40.99
CA VAL A 26 22.77 -8.12 -41.31
C VAL A 26 21.46 -7.67 -41.95
N ALA A 27 20.89 -8.47 -42.86
CA ALA A 27 19.59 -8.18 -43.48
C ALA A 27 18.46 -8.14 -42.44
N GLY A 28 18.44 -9.06 -41.48
CA GLY A 28 17.48 -9.08 -40.38
C GLY A 28 17.56 -7.83 -39.50
N LEU A 29 18.77 -7.40 -39.15
CA LEU A 29 18.99 -6.17 -38.37
C LEU A 29 18.52 -4.92 -39.15
N LYS A 30 18.86 -4.82 -40.44
CA LYS A 30 18.37 -3.72 -41.31
C LYS A 30 16.83 -3.73 -41.42
N ALA A 31 16.21 -4.91 -41.48
CA ALA A 31 14.75 -5.02 -41.52
C ALA A 31 14.07 -4.54 -40.23
N THR A 32 14.69 -4.71 -39.05
CA THR A 32 14.19 -4.12 -37.80
C THR A 32 14.10 -2.61 -37.92
N LEU A 33 15.13 -1.96 -38.48
CA LEU A 33 15.19 -0.50 -38.66
C LEU A 33 14.19 0.08 -39.66
N GLY A 34 13.63 -0.75 -40.55
CA GLY A 34 12.59 -0.33 -41.48
C GLY A 34 11.23 -0.04 -40.83
N LYS A 35 11.08 -0.32 -39.53
CA LYS A 35 9.84 -0.07 -38.78
C LYS A 35 9.81 1.36 -38.23
N PRO A 36 8.64 2.01 -38.10
CA PRO A 36 8.57 3.34 -37.49
C PRO A 36 9.08 3.30 -36.05
N ASN A 37 9.94 4.26 -35.68
CA ASN A 37 10.49 4.43 -34.32
C ASN A 37 11.25 3.21 -33.76
N SER A 38 11.83 2.35 -34.61
CA SER A 38 12.68 1.25 -34.17
C SER A 38 14.13 1.70 -33.93
N THR A 39 14.78 1.08 -32.94
CA THR A 39 16.21 1.22 -32.62
C THR A 39 16.77 -0.18 -32.40
N LEU A 40 18.00 -0.44 -32.85
CA LEU A 40 18.64 -1.73 -32.57
C LEU A 40 19.15 -1.79 -31.13
N VAL A 41 18.95 -2.93 -30.47
CA VAL A 41 19.48 -3.19 -29.14
C VAL A 41 20.32 -4.46 -29.14
N GLY A 42 21.64 -4.28 -29.01
CA GLY A 42 22.57 -5.37 -28.75
C GLY A 42 22.80 -5.58 -27.25
N ALA A 43 22.87 -6.82 -26.79
CA ALA A 43 23.11 -7.12 -25.38
C ALA A 43 24.42 -7.91 -25.19
N ALA A 44 25.40 -7.30 -24.51
CA ALA A 44 26.68 -7.96 -24.23
C ALA A 44 26.61 -8.72 -22.90
N ILE A 45 26.53 -10.06 -22.99
CA ILE A 45 26.06 -10.94 -21.91
C ILE A 45 27.06 -12.07 -21.63
N GLY A 46 27.20 -12.43 -20.34
CA GLY A 46 28.10 -13.49 -19.87
C GLY A 46 27.49 -14.84 -19.50
N THR A 47 26.16 -14.99 -19.48
CA THR A 47 25.50 -16.24 -19.02
C THR A 47 24.28 -16.59 -19.85
N GLY A 48 23.94 -17.88 -19.90
CA GLY A 48 22.73 -18.36 -20.59
C GLY A 48 21.42 -17.78 -20.06
N MET A 49 21.29 -17.63 -18.74
CA MET A 49 20.08 -17.06 -18.12
C MET A 49 19.86 -15.62 -18.60
N ALA A 50 20.90 -14.79 -18.57
CA ALA A 50 20.83 -13.41 -19.03
C ALA A 50 20.56 -13.35 -20.55
N ALA A 51 21.17 -14.24 -21.34
CA ALA A 51 20.96 -14.31 -22.79
C ALA A 51 19.50 -14.56 -23.14
N GLN A 52 18.88 -15.55 -22.49
CA GLN A 52 17.46 -15.84 -22.65
C GLN A 52 16.58 -14.66 -22.20
N ALA A 53 16.93 -14.00 -21.09
CA ALA A 53 16.19 -12.84 -20.60
C ALA A 53 16.24 -11.67 -21.59
N ALA A 54 17.41 -11.37 -22.14
CA ALA A 54 17.57 -10.33 -23.15
C ALA A 54 16.85 -10.65 -24.46
N SER A 55 16.91 -11.90 -24.94
CA SER A 55 16.11 -12.33 -26.10
C SER A 55 14.61 -12.15 -25.87
N ARG A 56 14.10 -12.51 -24.68
CA ARG A 56 12.68 -12.25 -24.32
C ARG A 56 12.36 -10.76 -24.18
N GLY A 57 13.34 -9.96 -23.78
CA GLY A 57 13.24 -8.51 -23.69
C GLY A 57 13.27 -7.78 -25.03
N GLY A 58 13.50 -8.50 -26.14
CA GLY A 58 13.52 -7.94 -27.48
C GLY A 58 14.89 -7.41 -27.93
N ALA A 59 15.99 -7.89 -27.36
CA ALA A 59 17.32 -7.63 -27.92
C ALA A 59 17.41 -8.18 -29.35
N ASP A 60 17.96 -7.42 -30.29
CA ASP A 60 18.11 -7.80 -31.70
C ASP A 60 19.28 -8.76 -31.93
N PHE A 61 20.31 -8.67 -31.08
CA PHE A 61 21.46 -9.56 -31.11
C PHE A 61 22.15 -9.61 -29.74
N ILE A 62 22.93 -10.66 -29.52
CA ILE A 62 23.71 -10.88 -28.30
C ILE A 62 25.19 -10.81 -28.64
N LEU A 63 26.00 -10.21 -27.76
CA LEU A 63 27.45 -10.29 -27.83
C LEU A 63 27.96 -11.17 -26.69
N ALA A 64 28.55 -12.31 -27.01
CA ALA A 64 29.22 -13.17 -26.04
C ALA A 64 30.66 -12.68 -25.86
N LEU A 65 30.88 -11.82 -24.86
CA LEU A 65 32.19 -11.20 -24.61
C LEU A 65 32.82 -11.75 -23.32
N SER A 66 34.14 -11.86 -23.30
CA SER A 66 34.89 -12.19 -22.05
C SER A 66 34.58 -11.21 -20.91
N ALA A 67 34.39 -9.92 -21.23
CA ALA A 67 33.94 -8.91 -20.27
C ALA A 67 32.52 -9.14 -19.74
N GLY A 68 31.62 -9.73 -20.52
CA GLY A 68 30.30 -10.18 -20.07
C GLY A 68 30.44 -11.25 -19.00
N ARG A 69 31.19 -12.31 -19.31
CA ARG A 69 31.41 -13.42 -18.36
C ARG A 69 32.10 -12.97 -17.07
N LEU A 70 33.13 -12.13 -17.18
CA LEU A 70 33.81 -11.58 -16.01
C LEU A 70 32.88 -10.77 -15.11
N ARG A 71 31.97 -9.97 -15.70
CA ARG A 71 30.95 -9.24 -14.94
C ARG A 71 30.01 -10.17 -14.19
N SER A 72 29.57 -11.24 -14.82
CA SER A 72 28.73 -12.25 -14.17
C SER A 72 29.47 -12.98 -13.03
N MET A 73 30.80 -13.04 -13.09
CA MET A 73 31.66 -13.55 -12.00
C MET A 73 31.94 -12.50 -10.90
N GLY A 74 31.42 -11.28 -11.02
CA GLY A 74 31.65 -10.18 -10.07
C GLY A 74 32.93 -9.36 -10.31
N ALA A 75 33.62 -9.57 -11.44
CA ALA A 75 34.81 -8.81 -11.82
C ALA A 75 34.47 -7.64 -12.77
N PRO A 76 35.21 -6.52 -12.73
CA PRO A 76 34.99 -5.41 -13.65
C PRO A 76 35.38 -5.77 -15.09
N SER A 77 34.69 -5.17 -16.08
CA SER A 77 34.95 -5.41 -17.51
C SER A 77 36.40 -5.21 -17.92
N ILE A 78 37.11 -4.26 -17.31
CA ILE A 78 38.50 -3.93 -17.65
C ILE A 78 39.46 -5.12 -17.46
N PHE A 79 39.10 -6.11 -16.63
CA PHE A 79 39.91 -7.32 -16.45
C PHE A 79 39.98 -8.18 -17.71
N SER A 80 39.08 -7.97 -18.68
CA SER A 80 39.16 -8.64 -19.98
C SER A 80 40.40 -8.25 -20.79
N LEU A 81 41.07 -7.15 -20.43
CA LEU A 81 42.29 -6.68 -21.10
C LEU A 81 43.58 -7.26 -20.47
N LEU A 82 43.46 -8.01 -19.36
CA LEU A 82 44.59 -8.58 -18.65
C LEU A 82 44.86 -10.02 -19.16
N ALA A 83 46.11 -10.46 -19.06
CA ALA A 83 46.54 -11.81 -19.42
C ALA A 83 46.12 -12.85 -18.36
N LEU A 84 44.82 -12.97 -18.10
CA LEU A 84 44.26 -13.89 -17.10
C LEU A 84 44.09 -15.31 -17.65
N ARG A 85 43.79 -15.42 -18.94
CA ARG A 85 43.54 -16.67 -19.69
C ARG A 85 43.47 -16.35 -21.19
N ASN A 86 43.48 -17.38 -22.03
CA ASN A 86 43.16 -17.22 -23.45
C ASN A 86 41.69 -16.74 -23.56
N SER A 87 41.46 -15.61 -24.24
CA SER A 87 40.12 -15.05 -24.37
C SER A 87 39.23 -15.85 -25.32
N ASN A 88 39.76 -16.39 -26.42
CA ASN A 88 38.95 -17.13 -27.40
C ASN A 88 38.44 -18.42 -26.78
N ASP A 89 39.33 -19.21 -26.16
CA ASP A 89 38.95 -20.44 -25.44
C ASP A 89 37.92 -20.14 -24.35
N PHE A 90 38.12 -19.04 -23.63
CA PHE A 90 37.21 -18.64 -22.55
C PHE A 90 35.83 -18.24 -23.08
N VAL A 91 35.75 -17.49 -24.18
CA VAL A 91 34.46 -17.14 -24.80
C VAL A 91 33.80 -18.37 -25.38
N LEU A 92 34.55 -19.22 -26.07
CA LEU A 92 34.06 -20.45 -26.68
C LEU A 92 33.38 -21.36 -25.65
N ASP A 93 34.03 -21.60 -24.51
CA ASP A 93 33.53 -22.44 -23.42
C ASP A 93 32.10 -22.07 -22.99
N PHE A 94 31.89 -20.83 -22.52
CA PHE A 94 30.55 -20.44 -22.04
C PHE A 94 29.58 -20.09 -23.16
N ALA A 95 30.05 -19.50 -24.26
CA ALA A 95 29.16 -19.03 -25.32
C ALA A 95 28.55 -20.21 -26.06
N GLN A 96 29.34 -21.25 -26.35
CA GLN A 96 28.87 -22.45 -27.05
C GLN A 96 27.95 -23.31 -26.17
N SER A 97 28.27 -23.45 -24.89
CA SER A 97 27.53 -24.34 -23.99
C SER A 97 26.31 -23.68 -23.33
N GLU A 98 26.37 -22.38 -23.03
CA GLU A 98 25.35 -21.70 -22.23
C GLU A 98 24.53 -20.67 -23.02
N ILE A 99 25.06 -20.04 -24.07
CA ILE A 99 24.38 -18.94 -24.78
C ILE A 99 23.77 -19.43 -26.09
N LEU A 100 24.61 -19.96 -26.98
CA LEU A 100 24.24 -20.35 -28.34
C LEU A 100 23.04 -21.33 -28.40
N PRO A 101 22.92 -22.35 -27.53
CA PRO A 101 21.79 -23.28 -27.58
C PRO A 101 20.44 -22.66 -27.22
N PHE A 102 20.44 -21.51 -26.54
CA PHE A 102 19.22 -20.90 -25.99
C PHE A 102 18.91 -19.51 -26.55
N ALA A 103 19.86 -18.90 -27.27
CA ALA A 103 19.68 -17.62 -27.92
C ALA A 103 18.67 -17.74 -29.07
N LYS A 104 17.68 -16.84 -29.10
CA LYS A 104 16.69 -16.77 -30.20
C LYS A 104 17.05 -15.70 -31.25
N VAL A 105 18.19 -15.04 -31.05
CA VAL A 105 18.69 -13.94 -31.85
C VAL A 105 20.16 -14.20 -32.17
N PRO A 106 20.71 -13.58 -33.23
CA PRO A 106 22.11 -13.77 -33.60
C PRO A 106 23.06 -13.53 -32.42
N VAL A 107 24.08 -14.38 -32.31
CA VAL A 107 25.12 -14.28 -31.27
C VAL A 107 26.44 -13.94 -31.93
N PHE A 108 27.00 -12.79 -31.57
CA PHE A 108 28.32 -12.33 -31.98
C PHE A 108 29.37 -12.87 -31.01
N PHE A 109 30.36 -13.59 -31.54
CA PHE A 109 31.49 -14.08 -30.77
C PHE A 109 32.53 -12.98 -30.55
N GLY A 110 32.89 -12.72 -29.28
CA GLY A 110 34.02 -11.84 -28.95
C GLY A 110 35.35 -12.49 -29.27
N ALA A 111 35.91 -12.17 -30.44
CA ALA A 111 37.16 -12.70 -30.94
C ALA A 111 38.33 -11.78 -30.58
N CYS A 112 39.36 -12.37 -29.99
CA CYS A 112 40.61 -11.71 -29.62
C CYS A 112 41.67 -11.98 -30.69
N ALA A 113 42.21 -10.90 -31.27
CA ALA A 113 43.30 -10.97 -32.23
C ALA A 113 44.69 -10.78 -31.58
N CYS A 114 44.77 -10.62 -30.26
CA CYS A 114 45.99 -10.20 -29.57
C CYS A 114 47.00 -11.32 -29.32
N ASP A 115 46.67 -12.60 -29.53
CA ASP A 115 47.65 -13.69 -29.43
C ASP A 115 48.48 -13.77 -30.74
N PRO A 116 49.79 -13.48 -30.71
CA PRO A 116 50.64 -13.55 -31.90
C PRO A 116 50.86 -14.99 -32.40
N ARG A 117 50.57 -16.01 -31.60
CA ARG A 117 50.75 -17.42 -31.96
C ARG A 117 49.54 -17.98 -32.70
N CYS A 118 48.38 -17.34 -32.55
CA CYS A 118 47.14 -17.79 -33.16
C CYS A 118 47.07 -17.39 -34.64
N SER A 119 46.69 -18.35 -35.48
CA SER A 119 46.32 -18.11 -36.87
C SER A 119 44.88 -17.59 -36.91
N ILE A 120 44.69 -16.37 -37.42
CA ILE A 120 43.36 -15.76 -37.58
C ILE A 120 42.41 -16.72 -38.31
N GLU A 121 42.87 -17.33 -39.40
CA GLU A 121 42.06 -18.26 -40.20
C GLU A 121 41.64 -19.51 -39.41
N ALA A 122 42.53 -20.05 -38.58
CA ALA A 122 42.24 -21.23 -37.77
C ALA A 122 41.28 -20.92 -36.61
N GLU A 123 41.47 -19.77 -35.95
CA GLU A 123 40.57 -19.29 -34.90
C GLU A 123 39.16 -19.06 -35.44
N LEU A 124 39.05 -18.39 -36.60
CA LEU A 124 37.76 -18.18 -37.25
C LEU A 124 37.10 -19.48 -37.68
N GLN A 125 37.88 -20.47 -38.13
CA GLN A 125 37.34 -21.79 -38.44
C GLN A 125 36.77 -22.47 -37.19
N THR A 126 37.50 -22.45 -36.07
CA THR A 126 37.00 -22.98 -34.79
C THR A 126 35.72 -22.29 -34.34
N ILE A 127 35.64 -20.96 -34.49
CA ILE A 127 34.45 -20.17 -34.14
C ILE A 127 33.26 -20.54 -35.05
N ALA A 128 33.50 -20.67 -36.35
CA ALA A 128 32.46 -21.07 -37.31
C ALA A 128 31.97 -22.51 -37.06
N ASP A 129 32.89 -23.45 -36.83
CA ASP A 129 32.58 -24.86 -36.54
C ASP A 129 31.79 -25.01 -35.23
N ALA A 130 32.00 -24.09 -34.28
CA ALA A 130 31.22 -24.02 -33.05
C ALA A 130 29.78 -23.48 -33.25
N GLY A 131 29.46 -22.96 -34.44
CA GLY A 131 28.11 -22.53 -34.83
C GLY A 131 27.89 -21.01 -34.79
N PHE A 132 28.93 -20.19 -34.65
CA PHE A 132 28.80 -18.73 -34.68
C PHE A 132 28.83 -18.20 -36.11
N GLY A 133 27.79 -17.47 -36.52
CA GLY A 133 27.72 -16.78 -37.81
C GLY A 133 28.18 -15.31 -37.78
N ALA A 134 28.63 -14.82 -36.62
CA ALA A 134 29.00 -13.41 -36.43
C ALA A 134 30.12 -13.24 -35.41
N ILE A 135 30.99 -12.23 -35.61
CA ILE A 135 32.10 -11.93 -34.71
C ILE A 135 32.22 -10.44 -34.39
N VAL A 136 32.91 -10.15 -33.30
CA VAL A 136 33.29 -8.81 -32.86
C VAL A 136 34.72 -8.79 -32.34
N ASN A 137 35.48 -7.73 -32.63
CA ASN A 137 36.84 -7.54 -32.08
C ASN A 137 36.79 -7.23 -30.58
N PHE A 138 36.82 -8.26 -29.74
CA PHE A 138 36.84 -8.10 -28.30
C PHE A 138 37.54 -9.27 -27.61
N PRO A 139 38.43 -9.04 -26.61
CA PRO A 139 38.95 -7.75 -26.15
C PRO A 139 39.68 -6.99 -27.25
N THR A 140 39.71 -5.66 -27.13
CA THR A 140 40.22 -4.79 -28.18
C THR A 140 41.18 -3.73 -27.64
N CYS A 141 42.19 -3.41 -28.43
CA CYS A 141 43.20 -2.40 -28.15
C CYS A 141 42.61 -0.98 -28.08
N ILE A 142 41.37 -0.75 -28.53
CA ILE A 142 40.74 0.57 -28.38
C ILE A 142 40.65 1.00 -26.92
N PHE A 143 40.69 0.06 -25.96
CA PHE A 143 40.70 0.36 -24.53
C PHE A 143 42.08 0.66 -23.94
N LEU A 144 43.15 0.54 -24.73
CA LEU A 144 44.50 0.91 -24.35
C LEU A 144 44.80 2.33 -24.80
N ASP A 145 45.48 3.10 -23.95
CA ASP A 145 45.84 4.49 -24.20
C ASP A 145 47.34 4.76 -24.00
N GLY A 146 47.81 5.92 -24.46
CA GLY A 146 49.16 6.43 -24.20
C GLY A 146 50.29 5.60 -24.79
N ARG A 147 51.44 5.57 -24.10
CA ARG A 147 52.64 4.86 -24.56
C ARG A 147 52.39 3.36 -24.73
N PHE A 148 51.59 2.77 -23.84
CA PHE A 148 51.30 1.34 -23.91
C PHE A 148 50.56 0.97 -25.19
N ARG A 149 49.52 1.73 -25.57
CA ARG A 149 48.84 1.55 -26.86
C ARG A 149 49.82 1.68 -28.03
N ALA A 150 50.65 2.71 -28.03
CA ALA A 150 51.61 2.95 -29.12
C ALA A 150 52.63 1.80 -29.29
N ASP A 151 53.08 1.19 -28.18
CA ASP A 151 54.00 0.06 -28.23
C ASP A 151 53.32 -1.23 -28.73
N ILE A 152 52.04 -1.46 -28.38
CA ILE A 152 51.23 -2.58 -28.91
C ILE A 152 50.97 -2.44 -30.42
N GLU A 153 50.64 -1.23 -30.89
CA GLU A 153 50.49 -0.94 -32.33
C GLU A 153 51.79 -1.21 -33.09
N ARG A 154 52.94 -0.73 -32.57
CA ARG A 154 54.26 -0.96 -33.18
C ARG A 154 54.63 -2.44 -33.24
N ALA A 155 54.18 -3.24 -32.27
CA ALA A 155 54.38 -4.68 -32.25
C ALA A 155 53.48 -5.44 -33.24
N GLY A 156 52.61 -4.76 -33.99
CA GLY A 156 51.67 -5.39 -34.93
C GLY A 156 50.47 -6.07 -34.26
N LEU A 157 50.21 -5.77 -32.99
CA LEU A 157 49.10 -6.33 -32.20
C LEU A 157 48.01 -5.29 -31.90
N GLY A 158 47.98 -4.20 -32.66
CA GLY A 158 47.01 -3.13 -32.52
C GLY A 158 45.81 -3.26 -33.44
N PHE A 159 45.11 -2.14 -33.66
CA PHE A 159 43.78 -2.14 -34.28
C PHE A 159 43.77 -2.68 -35.71
N GLN A 160 44.88 -2.51 -36.43
CA GLN A 160 45.01 -3.02 -37.79
C GLN A 160 44.88 -4.56 -37.86
N ARG A 161 45.43 -5.27 -36.88
CA ARG A 161 45.31 -6.75 -36.80
C ARG A 161 43.88 -7.18 -36.45
N GLU A 162 43.18 -6.40 -35.63
CA GLU A 162 41.75 -6.63 -35.36
C GLU A 162 40.92 -6.46 -36.63
N LEU A 163 41.22 -5.46 -37.48
CA LEU A 163 40.57 -5.29 -38.78
C LEU A 163 40.90 -6.41 -39.77
N GLU A 164 42.13 -6.92 -39.78
CA GLU A 164 42.50 -8.10 -40.57
C GLU A 164 41.65 -9.32 -40.19
N MET A 165 41.44 -9.53 -38.89
CA MET A 165 40.55 -10.59 -38.39
C MET A 165 39.11 -10.40 -38.84
N LEU A 166 38.57 -9.17 -38.75
CA LEU A 166 37.21 -8.89 -39.22
C LEU A 166 37.08 -9.14 -40.74
N ARG A 167 38.03 -8.68 -41.57
CA ARG A 167 38.03 -8.95 -43.02
C ARG A 167 38.11 -10.44 -43.35
N ALA A 168 38.94 -11.19 -42.62
CA ALA A 168 39.03 -12.64 -42.78
C ALA A 168 37.69 -13.33 -42.45
N ALA A 169 36.96 -12.84 -41.45
CA ALA A 169 35.63 -13.35 -41.11
C ALA A 169 34.59 -13.07 -42.20
N GLN A 170 34.65 -11.91 -42.86
CA GLN A 170 33.79 -11.61 -44.02
C GLN A 170 34.03 -12.59 -45.17
N ASN A 171 35.28 -12.97 -45.44
CA ASN A 171 35.61 -13.99 -46.45
C ASN A 171 35.01 -15.37 -46.10
N LYS A 172 34.77 -15.64 -44.82
CA LYS A 172 34.05 -16.83 -44.33
C LYS A 172 32.53 -16.62 -44.21
N SER A 173 32.00 -15.55 -44.81
CA SER A 173 30.58 -15.21 -44.79
C SER A 173 30.01 -15.02 -43.38
N MET A 174 30.82 -14.52 -42.44
CA MET A 174 30.37 -14.15 -41.09
C MET A 174 30.01 -12.66 -41.04
N ALA A 175 29.01 -12.31 -40.23
CA ALA A 175 28.71 -10.90 -39.95
C ALA A 175 29.78 -10.31 -39.02
N THR A 176 30.09 -9.04 -39.20
CA THR A 176 31.19 -8.36 -38.50
C THR A 176 30.75 -7.12 -37.74
N LEU A 177 31.28 -6.98 -36.53
CA LEU A 177 31.10 -5.80 -35.71
C LEU A 177 32.45 -5.27 -35.23
N ALA A 178 32.72 -3.98 -35.46
CA ALA A 178 33.94 -3.31 -35.00
C ALA A 178 33.64 -2.37 -33.83
N TYR A 179 34.30 -2.59 -32.70
CA TYR A 179 34.45 -1.60 -31.64
C TYR A 179 35.47 -0.56 -32.05
N VAL A 180 35.08 0.71 -32.00
CA VAL A 180 35.94 1.86 -32.32
C VAL A 180 35.81 2.93 -31.23
N ARG A 181 36.84 3.76 -31.04
CA ARG A 181 36.80 4.90 -30.10
C ARG A 181 37.09 6.22 -30.79
N THR A 182 37.86 6.21 -31.88
CA THR A 182 38.31 7.41 -32.58
C THR A 182 37.70 7.53 -33.98
N VAL A 183 37.73 8.74 -34.55
CA VAL A 183 37.31 8.99 -35.94
C VAL A 183 38.16 8.17 -36.93
N THR A 184 39.46 8.03 -36.68
CA THR A 184 40.37 7.27 -37.54
C THR A 184 40.03 5.78 -37.52
N GLU A 185 39.85 5.17 -36.35
CA GLU A 185 39.43 3.77 -36.23
C GLU A 185 38.08 3.53 -36.92
N ALA A 186 37.13 4.46 -36.78
CA ALA A 186 35.83 4.41 -37.44
C ALA A 186 35.94 4.48 -38.98
N GLN A 187 36.80 5.33 -39.52
CA GLN A 187 37.05 5.41 -40.96
C GLN A 187 37.69 4.12 -41.48
N GLN A 188 38.72 3.60 -40.79
CA GLN A 188 39.40 2.36 -41.16
C GLN A 188 38.44 1.16 -41.13
N ALA A 189 37.55 1.07 -40.14
CA ALA A 189 36.54 0.02 -40.06
C ALA A 189 35.50 0.14 -41.19
N ALA A 190 35.08 1.36 -41.54
CA ALA A 190 34.15 1.59 -42.65
C ALA A 190 34.79 1.24 -44.01
N GLU A 191 36.05 1.61 -44.23
CA GLU A 191 36.82 1.25 -45.43
C GLU A 191 37.10 -0.25 -45.51
N ALA A 192 37.22 -0.92 -44.36
CA ALA A 192 37.29 -2.38 -44.29
C ALA A 192 35.96 -3.07 -44.63
N GLY A 193 34.86 -2.32 -44.79
CA GLY A 193 33.56 -2.85 -45.15
C GLY A 193 32.84 -3.54 -44.01
N VAL A 194 33.18 -3.26 -42.74
CA VAL A 194 32.53 -3.88 -41.57
C VAL A 194 31.03 -3.59 -41.56
N ASP A 195 30.22 -4.60 -41.21
CA ASP A 195 28.76 -4.51 -41.27
C ASP A 195 28.18 -3.58 -40.20
N ILE A 196 28.73 -3.63 -38.98
CA ILE A 196 28.29 -2.86 -37.82
C ILE A 196 29.50 -2.17 -37.17
N ILE A 197 29.44 -0.86 -36.98
CA ILE A 197 30.46 -0.11 -36.24
C ILE A 197 29.86 0.39 -34.94
N ASN A 198 30.42 -0.09 -33.83
CA ASN A 198 30.09 0.32 -32.47
C ASN A 198 31.05 1.42 -32.00
N LEU A 199 30.55 2.65 -31.88
CA LEU A 199 31.31 3.72 -31.25
C LEU A 199 31.24 3.57 -29.73
N ASN A 200 32.34 3.12 -29.14
CA ASN A 200 32.49 2.97 -27.71
C ASN A 200 32.94 4.29 -27.07
N LEU A 201 32.05 4.88 -26.27
CA LEU A 201 32.26 6.15 -25.57
C LEU A 201 33.02 6.00 -24.23
N GLY A 202 33.66 4.85 -24.02
CA GLY A 202 34.34 4.48 -22.78
C GLY A 202 33.50 3.60 -21.85
N TRP A 203 34.04 3.24 -20.70
CA TRP A 203 33.34 2.42 -19.71
C TRP A 203 32.13 3.15 -19.12
N ASN A 204 31.00 2.45 -18.96
CA ASN A 204 29.82 3.04 -18.33
C ASN A 204 30.12 3.47 -16.89
N VAL A 205 29.57 4.63 -16.52
CA VAL A 205 29.56 5.12 -15.13
C VAL A 205 28.45 4.38 -14.36
N GLY A 206 28.72 3.89 -13.14
CA GLY A 206 27.67 3.30 -12.27
C GLY A 206 27.82 1.81 -11.89
N GLY A 207 26.97 1.37 -10.97
CA GLY A 207 27.14 0.12 -10.21
C GLY A 207 28.27 0.21 -9.18
N THR A 208 28.55 -0.89 -8.48
CA THR A 208 29.57 -0.94 -7.41
C THR A 208 31.02 -0.75 -7.89
N VAL A 209 31.28 -1.01 -9.19
CA VAL A 209 32.63 -1.02 -9.79
C VAL A 209 32.74 -0.16 -11.07
N GLY A 210 31.83 0.79 -11.28
CA GLY A 210 31.80 1.63 -12.48
C GLY A 210 32.99 2.60 -12.63
N GLY A 211 33.26 3.04 -13.87
CA GLY A 211 34.32 4.02 -14.18
C GLY A 211 33.98 5.47 -13.79
N ARG A 212 34.98 6.39 -13.86
CA ARG A 212 34.77 7.84 -13.67
C ARG A 212 34.18 8.49 -14.95
N PRO A 213 33.38 9.57 -14.86
CA PRO A 213 32.77 10.20 -16.03
C PRO A 213 33.84 10.87 -16.92
N GLY A 214 33.88 10.52 -18.19
CA GLY A 214 34.75 11.16 -19.19
C GLY A 214 34.05 12.23 -20.05
N LEU A 215 32.77 12.03 -20.40
CA LEU A 215 31.99 12.89 -21.30
C LEU A 215 30.60 13.19 -20.72
N SER A 216 30.06 14.39 -20.98
CA SER A 216 28.63 14.66 -20.79
C SER A 216 27.78 14.01 -21.90
N LEU A 217 26.47 13.86 -21.67
CA LEU A 217 25.54 13.34 -22.69
C LEU A 217 25.60 14.16 -23.99
N THR A 218 25.63 15.49 -23.89
CA THR A 218 25.73 16.39 -25.04
C THR A 218 27.04 16.22 -25.80
N GLN A 219 28.17 16.08 -25.08
CA GLN A 219 29.48 15.86 -25.70
C GLN A 219 29.53 14.50 -26.40
N ALA A 220 28.98 13.46 -25.77
CA ALA A 220 28.86 12.14 -26.38
C ALA A 220 28.01 12.17 -27.67
N ALA A 221 26.88 12.87 -27.65
CA ALA A 221 26.00 13.03 -28.80
C ALA A 221 26.67 13.75 -29.97
N GLU A 222 27.32 14.89 -29.73
CA GLU A 222 28.01 15.63 -30.79
C GLU A 222 29.22 14.87 -31.33
N PHE A 223 29.98 14.19 -30.48
CA PHE A 223 31.08 13.34 -30.93
C PHE A 223 30.58 12.18 -31.81
N ALA A 224 29.56 11.45 -31.36
CA ALA A 224 28.94 10.37 -32.12
C ALA A 224 28.40 10.84 -33.47
N LYS A 225 27.75 12.01 -33.51
CA LYS A 225 27.24 12.63 -34.73
C LYS A 225 28.34 12.91 -35.76
N ILE A 226 29.52 13.36 -35.30
CA ILE A 226 30.68 13.59 -36.16
C ILE A 226 31.18 12.26 -36.73
N VAL A 227 31.39 11.26 -35.87
CA VAL A 227 31.89 9.93 -36.26
C VAL A 227 30.96 9.23 -37.24
N PHE A 228 29.65 9.16 -36.93
CA PHE A 228 28.66 8.50 -37.79
C PHE A 228 28.45 9.20 -39.12
N ARG A 229 28.66 10.53 -39.19
CA ARG A 229 28.67 11.24 -40.48
C ARG A 229 29.85 10.81 -41.35
N GLN A 230 31.02 10.58 -40.76
CA GLN A 230 32.19 10.09 -41.50
C GLN A 230 31.98 8.67 -42.01
N ILE A 231 31.50 7.76 -41.14
CA ILE A 231 31.18 6.38 -41.53
C ILE A 231 30.20 6.37 -42.70
N ARG A 232 29.08 7.11 -42.59
CA ARG A 232 28.06 7.19 -43.64
C ARG A 232 28.51 7.87 -44.93
N GLY A 233 29.59 8.66 -44.87
CA GLY A 233 30.27 9.21 -46.05
C GLY A 233 31.03 8.14 -46.84
N ILE A 234 31.53 7.10 -46.15
CA ILE A 234 32.29 5.99 -46.72
C ILE A 234 31.34 4.85 -47.14
N SER A 235 30.46 4.43 -46.23
CA SER A 235 29.50 3.34 -46.43
C SER A 235 28.13 3.71 -45.88
N LYS A 236 27.12 3.76 -46.76
CA LYS A 236 25.72 3.97 -46.36
C LYS A 236 25.09 2.71 -45.76
N ASP A 237 25.70 1.57 -46.00
CA ASP A 237 25.19 0.25 -45.62
C ASP A 237 25.63 -0.18 -44.23
N THR A 238 26.68 0.43 -43.68
CA THR A 238 27.22 0.10 -42.37
C THR A 238 26.33 0.65 -41.26
N LEU A 239 25.89 -0.22 -40.36
CA LEU A 239 25.08 0.13 -39.21
C LEU A 239 25.94 0.80 -38.13
N CYS A 240 25.47 1.93 -37.60
CA CYS A 240 26.17 2.73 -36.60
C CYS A 240 25.51 2.59 -35.23
N VAL A 241 26.17 1.92 -34.28
CA VAL A 241 25.63 1.72 -32.92
C VAL A 241 26.50 2.39 -31.86
N LEU A 242 25.90 2.71 -30.70
CA LEU A 242 26.57 3.35 -29.58
C LEU A 242 26.74 2.40 -28.40
N GLU A 243 27.80 2.59 -27.63
CA GLU A 243 27.95 1.94 -26.33
C GLU A 243 28.69 2.82 -25.34
N GLY A 244 28.38 2.64 -24.07
CA GLY A 244 29.26 3.10 -23.00
C GLY A 244 29.10 4.58 -22.62
N GLY A 245 30.16 5.09 -21.99
CA GLY A 245 30.26 6.47 -21.54
C GLY A 245 29.14 6.87 -20.56
N PRO A 246 28.50 8.04 -20.75
CA PRO A 246 27.48 8.54 -19.84
C PRO A 246 26.11 7.86 -19.98
N ILE A 247 25.94 6.94 -20.94
CA ILE A 247 24.65 6.31 -21.23
C ILE A 247 24.40 5.16 -20.25
N VAL A 248 23.51 5.37 -19.29
CA VAL A 248 23.17 4.40 -18.24
C VAL A 248 21.67 4.07 -18.14
N SER A 249 20.82 4.77 -18.89
CA SER A 249 19.39 4.52 -18.95
C SER A 249 18.85 4.57 -20.39
N PRO A 250 17.65 3.99 -20.64
CA PRO A 250 17.00 4.06 -21.95
C PRO A 250 16.74 5.49 -22.44
N ASP A 251 16.35 6.42 -21.55
CA ASP A 251 16.08 7.82 -21.92
C ASP A 251 17.36 8.52 -22.43
N GLN A 252 18.49 8.28 -21.74
CA GLN A 252 19.79 8.82 -22.15
C GLN A 252 20.27 8.19 -23.46
N MET A 253 20.05 6.89 -23.63
CA MET A 253 20.34 6.20 -24.88
C MET A 253 19.55 6.82 -26.03
N TYR A 254 18.25 7.09 -25.82
CA TYR A 254 17.40 7.71 -26.82
C TYR A 254 17.85 9.14 -27.16
N GLU A 255 18.18 9.96 -26.16
CA GLU A 255 18.69 11.33 -26.35
C GLU A 255 19.95 11.35 -27.23
N VAL A 256 20.95 10.54 -26.88
CA VAL A 256 22.22 10.49 -27.62
C VAL A 256 22.02 9.89 -29.01
N SER A 257 21.20 8.83 -29.12
CA SER A 257 20.94 8.18 -30.41
C SER A 257 20.19 9.09 -31.37
N ALA A 258 19.17 9.82 -30.90
CA ALA A 258 18.41 10.75 -31.73
C ALA A 258 19.28 11.92 -32.23
N ALA A 259 20.12 12.49 -31.35
CA ALA A 259 20.99 13.61 -31.70
C ALA A 259 22.13 13.21 -32.66
N SER A 260 22.68 12.00 -32.50
CA SER A 260 23.75 11.47 -33.34
C SER A 260 23.25 10.74 -34.59
N LYS A 261 21.95 10.46 -34.67
CA LYS A 261 21.34 9.54 -35.62
C LYS A 261 21.97 8.15 -35.54
N ALA A 262 22.16 7.59 -34.35
CA ALA A 262 22.58 6.20 -34.20
C ALA A 262 21.48 5.26 -34.69
N ASP A 263 21.87 4.12 -35.26
CA ASP A 263 20.98 3.04 -35.64
C ASP A 263 20.64 2.13 -34.43
N GLY A 264 21.43 2.21 -33.35
CA GLY A 264 21.15 1.44 -32.15
C GLY A 264 22.12 1.65 -31.00
N TYR A 265 21.96 0.80 -29.99
CA TYR A 265 22.75 0.81 -28.76
C TYR A 265 23.14 -0.60 -28.35
N ILE A 266 24.36 -0.76 -27.84
CA ILE A 266 24.83 -1.98 -27.21
C ILE A 266 24.91 -1.76 -25.71
N GLY A 267 24.16 -2.56 -24.96
CA GLY A 267 24.21 -2.57 -23.50
C GLY A 267 25.05 -3.71 -22.97
N GLY A 268 26.22 -3.39 -22.44
CA GLY A 268 26.99 -4.29 -21.59
C GLY A 268 26.50 -4.23 -20.15
N SER A 269 27.16 -3.43 -19.31
CA SER A 269 26.84 -3.35 -17.87
C SER A 269 25.41 -2.88 -17.61
N THR A 270 24.87 -2.06 -18.50
CA THR A 270 23.53 -1.44 -18.40
C THR A 270 22.38 -2.42 -18.62
N ILE A 271 22.61 -3.52 -19.34
CA ILE A 271 21.61 -4.58 -19.58
C ILE A 271 21.86 -5.80 -18.69
N ASP A 272 23.12 -6.20 -18.51
CA ASP A 272 23.46 -7.47 -17.85
C ASP A 272 23.69 -7.29 -16.34
N ARG A 273 24.72 -6.52 -15.94
CA ARG A 273 25.21 -6.49 -14.55
C ARG A 273 24.34 -5.62 -13.62
N VAL A 274 24.14 -4.35 -13.98
CA VAL A 274 23.51 -3.36 -13.09
C VAL A 274 22.07 -3.74 -12.74
N PRO A 275 21.21 -4.16 -13.69
CA PRO A 275 19.84 -4.58 -13.36
C PRO A 275 19.81 -5.86 -12.52
N LEU A 276 20.73 -6.79 -12.74
CA LEU A 276 20.82 -8.04 -11.99
C LEU A 276 21.23 -7.81 -10.54
N GLU A 277 22.28 -7.02 -10.29
CA GLU A 277 22.71 -6.61 -8.95
C GLU A 277 21.56 -5.96 -8.18
N ALA A 278 20.90 -4.97 -8.79
CA ALA A 278 19.79 -4.25 -8.18
C ALA A 278 18.59 -5.16 -7.86
N SER A 279 18.24 -6.06 -8.79
CA SER A 279 17.10 -6.98 -8.61
C SER A 279 17.35 -7.98 -7.47
N ILE A 280 18.56 -8.56 -7.42
CA ILE A 280 18.92 -9.50 -6.35
C ILE A 280 18.92 -8.79 -5.00
N GLU A 281 19.49 -7.59 -4.91
CA GLU A 281 19.53 -6.79 -3.69
C GLU A 281 18.11 -6.43 -3.20
N GLN A 282 17.27 -5.90 -4.09
CA GLN A 282 15.90 -5.48 -3.78
C GLN A 282 15.04 -6.66 -3.32
N ILE A 283 15.07 -7.79 -4.05
CA ILE A 283 14.28 -8.98 -3.71
C ILE A 283 14.75 -9.56 -2.38
N THR A 284 16.06 -9.62 -2.13
CA THR A 284 16.62 -10.11 -0.87
C THR A 284 16.21 -9.21 0.30
N SER A 285 16.28 -7.88 0.12
CA SER A 285 15.83 -6.90 1.12
C SER A 285 14.33 -7.01 1.40
N ALA A 286 13.52 -7.27 0.37
CA ALA A 286 12.10 -7.51 0.52
C ALA A 286 11.82 -8.75 1.40
N PHE A 287 12.47 -9.90 1.12
CA PHE A 287 12.33 -11.10 1.96
C PHE A 287 12.71 -10.86 3.43
N LYS A 288 13.73 -10.04 3.69
CA LYS A 288 14.12 -9.66 5.07
C LYS A 288 13.10 -8.77 5.75
N SER A 289 12.39 -7.93 4.99
CA SER A 289 11.46 -6.93 5.52
C SER A 289 10.08 -7.47 5.85
N VAL A 290 9.64 -8.57 5.23
CA VAL A 290 8.32 -9.18 5.44
C VAL A 290 8.01 -9.43 6.92
N GLY A 291 8.93 -10.04 7.67
CA GLY A 291 8.71 -10.33 9.09
C GLY A 291 8.57 -9.09 9.98
N THR A 292 9.29 -8.01 9.64
CA THR A 292 9.22 -6.74 10.37
C THR A 292 7.91 -6.01 10.09
N LEU A 293 7.47 -6.00 8.83
CA LEU A 293 6.20 -5.41 8.42
C LEU A 293 5.03 -6.16 9.05
N GLN A 294 5.07 -7.50 9.07
CA GLN A 294 4.03 -8.31 9.70
C GLN A 294 3.90 -8.01 11.20
N LYS A 295 5.01 -7.96 11.94
CA LYS A 295 5.00 -7.58 13.36
C LYS A 295 4.41 -6.19 13.60
N ARG A 296 4.66 -5.24 12.69
CA ARG A 296 4.13 -3.88 12.80
C ARG A 296 2.63 -3.85 12.52
N ILE A 297 2.15 -4.64 11.56
CA ILE A 297 0.72 -4.84 11.31
C ILE A 297 0.05 -5.42 12.56
N ASP A 298 0.57 -6.51 13.11
CA ASP A 298 0.02 -7.16 14.30
C ASP A 298 -0.03 -6.19 15.51
N GLU A 299 1.00 -5.38 15.70
CA GLU A 299 1.05 -4.36 16.76
C GLU A 299 0.03 -3.24 16.54
N LEU A 300 -0.09 -2.73 15.31
CA LEU A 300 -1.07 -1.71 14.96
C LEU A 300 -2.51 -2.23 15.11
N GLU A 301 -2.77 -3.48 14.72
CA GLU A 301 -4.05 -4.15 14.93
C GLU A 301 -4.38 -4.27 16.41
N ARG A 302 -3.43 -4.69 17.26
CA ARG A 302 -3.60 -4.71 18.72
C ARG A 302 -3.88 -3.34 19.30
N GLN A 303 -3.20 -2.30 18.82
CA GLN A 303 -3.44 -0.92 19.25
C GLN A 303 -4.83 -0.44 18.83
N LEU A 304 -5.28 -0.78 17.61
CA LEU A 304 -6.62 -0.46 17.13
C LEU A 304 -7.70 -1.18 17.95
N GLU A 305 -7.50 -2.47 18.27
CA GLU A 305 -8.41 -3.22 19.14
C GLU A 305 -8.48 -2.62 20.54
N HIS A 306 -7.35 -2.14 21.08
CA HIS A 306 -7.32 -1.46 22.37
C HIS A 306 -8.07 -0.12 22.36
N VAL A 307 -7.92 0.68 21.31
CA VAL A 307 -8.65 1.95 21.14
C VAL A 307 -10.15 1.72 20.92
N GLN A 308 -10.55 0.65 20.21
CA GLN A 308 -11.96 0.30 20.05
C GLN A 308 -12.62 -0.19 21.35
N ARG A 309 -11.86 -0.83 22.25
CA ARG A 309 -12.33 -1.19 23.60
C ARG A 309 -12.44 0.02 24.55
N GLU A 310 -11.82 1.15 24.23
CA GLU A 310 -11.78 2.35 25.08
C GLU A 310 -13.04 3.24 24.98
N TYR A 311 -14.01 2.90 24.14
CA TYR A 311 -15.23 3.71 23.96
C TYR A 311 -16.51 2.90 24.19
N TRP A 312 -16.92 2.83 25.46
CA TRP A 312 -18.17 2.21 25.94
C TRP A 312 -19.45 2.93 25.47
N ILE A 313 -19.30 4.11 24.88
CA ILE A 313 -20.38 4.90 24.27
C ILE A 313 -19.93 5.39 22.89
N VAL A 314 -20.75 5.12 21.88
CA VAL A 314 -20.50 5.48 20.48
C VAL A 314 -21.07 6.87 20.22
N GLY A 315 -20.23 7.74 19.65
CA GLY A 315 -20.56 9.13 19.35
C GLY A 315 -19.34 10.05 19.38
N ARG A 316 -19.41 11.14 18.64
CA ARG A 316 -18.44 12.24 18.59
C ARG A 316 -19.04 13.60 18.96
N SER A 317 -20.35 13.66 19.20
CA SER A 317 -21.02 14.89 19.60
C SER A 317 -20.40 15.52 20.85
N PRO A 318 -20.45 16.86 21.00
CA PRO A 318 -19.89 17.55 22.16
C PRO A 318 -20.40 16.99 23.49
N SER A 319 -21.70 16.65 23.56
CA SER A 319 -22.32 16.05 24.74
C SER A 319 -21.73 14.68 25.07
N ILE A 320 -21.47 13.84 24.06
CA ILE A 320 -20.85 12.52 24.24
C ILE A 320 -19.37 12.62 24.60
N GLN A 321 -18.64 13.60 24.05
CA GLN A 321 -17.25 13.83 24.44
C GLN A 321 -17.13 14.27 25.90
N GLN A 322 -18.01 15.16 26.38
CA GLN A 322 -18.08 15.54 27.79
C GLN A 322 -18.38 14.34 28.68
N ILE A 323 -19.33 13.48 28.28
CA ILE A 323 -19.65 12.24 29.00
C ILE A 323 -18.42 11.31 29.05
N LYS A 324 -17.70 11.13 27.93
CA LYS A 324 -16.47 10.32 27.89
C LYS A 324 -15.41 10.83 28.87
N GLN A 325 -15.21 12.14 28.97
CA GLN A 325 -14.29 12.74 29.93
C GLN A 325 -14.77 12.53 31.37
N ARG A 326 -16.07 12.70 31.63
CA ARG A 326 -16.67 12.49 32.94
C ARG A 326 -16.55 11.03 33.41
N ILE A 327 -16.74 10.06 32.50
CA ILE A 327 -16.52 8.63 32.78
C ILE A 327 -15.08 8.39 33.25
N LYS A 328 -14.07 8.96 32.57
CA LYS A 328 -12.66 8.77 32.97
C LYS A 328 -12.41 9.26 34.40
N GLN A 329 -13.01 10.39 34.78
CA GLN A 329 -12.92 10.91 36.16
C GLN A 329 -13.66 10.01 37.17
N LEU A 330 -14.88 9.57 36.83
CA LEU A 330 -15.69 8.73 37.71
C LEU A 330 -15.13 7.31 37.86
N ALA A 331 -14.50 6.75 36.82
CA ALA A 331 -13.88 5.44 36.86
C ALA A 331 -12.76 5.37 37.92
N ALA A 332 -11.98 6.44 38.07
CA ALA A 332 -10.91 6.55 39.07
C ALA A 332 -11.41 6.84 40.50
N SER A 333 -12.70 7.13 40.68
CA SER A 333 -13.28 7.54 41.96
C SER A 333 -14.10 6.43 42.62
N PRO A 334 -14.11 6.31 43.96
CA PRO A 334 -14.97 5.38 44.67
C PRO A 334 -16.44 5.83 44.76
N LEU A 335 -16.77 7.05 44.32
CA LEU A 335 -18.11 7.63 44.48
C LEU A 335 -19.21 6.77 43.80
N PRO A 336 -20.43 6.77 44.39
CA PRO A 336 -21.60 6.22 43.72
C PRO A 336 -21.87 7.01 42.44
N VAL A 337 -22.35 6.32 41.40
CA VAL A 337 -22.65 6.94 40.10
C VAL A 337 -24.13 6.90 39.84
N LEU A 338 -24.73 8.03 39.45
CA LEU A 338 -26.11 8.08 39.00
C LEU A 338 -26.14 8.37 37.49
N ILE A 339 -26.74 7.47 36.72
CA ILE A 339 -26.92 7.61 35.27
C ILE A 339 -28.39 7.88 34.97
N THR A 340 -28.68 9.08 34.48
CA THR A 340 -30.04 9.48 34.07
C THR A 340 -30.15 9.57 32.55
N GLY A 341 -31.34 9.35 32.01
CA GLY A 341 -31.64 9.52 30.58
C GLY A 341 -32.84 8.69 30.17
N GLU A 342 -33.46 9.00 29.03
CA GLU A 342 -34.64 8.29 28.55
C GLU A 342 -34.39 6.78 28.31
N ALA A 343 -35.47 6.02 28.15
CA ALA A 343 -35.41 4.62 27.76
C ALA A 343 -34.60 4.44 26.46
N GLY A 344 -33.81 3.37 26.37
CA GLY A 344 -33.04 3.05 25.16
C GLY A 344 -31.80 3.91 24.88
N THR A 345 -31.42 4.86 25.74
CA THR A 345 -30.21 5.71 25.56
C THR A 345 -28.87 5.01 25.81
N GLY A 346 -28.88 3.78 26.36
CA GLY A 346 -27.67 2.99 26.62
C GLY A 346 -27.12 3.05 28.05
N LYS A 347 -27.94 3.42 29.05
CA LYS A 347 -27.54 3.53 30.47
C LYS A 347 -26.79 2.30 31.01
N ARG A 348 -27.24 1.09 30.66
CA ARG A 348 -26.60 -0.17 31.08
C ARG A 348 -25.20 -0.36 30.47
N LEU A 349 -25.02 -0.01 29.20
CA LEU A 349 -23.73 -0.07 28.53
C LEU A 349 -22.75 0.93 29.15
N LEU A 350 -23.25 2.14 29.47
CA LEU A 350 -22.47 3.15 30.17
C LEU A 350 -22.03 2.67 31.57
N ALA A 351 -22.94 2.07 32.35
CA ALA A 351 -22.64 1.51 33.67
C ALA A 351 -21.55 0.43 33.59
N ARG A 352 -21.67 -0.47 32.61
CA ARG A 352 -20.66 -1.49 32.35
C ARG A 352 -19.32 -0.87 31.99
N GLY A 353 -19.33 0.19 31.18
CA GLY A 353 -18.12 0.88 30.80
C GLY A 353 -17.39 1.56 31.95
N ILE A 354 -18.14 2.19 32.86
CA ILE A 354 -17.58 2.78 34.08
C ILE A 354 -16.93 1.69 34.95
N HIS A 355 -17.56 0.52 35.07
CA HIS A 355 -17.02 -0.62 35.82
C HIS A 355 -15.73 -1.16 35.19
N GLU A 356 -15.71 -1.39 33.88
CA GLU A 356 -14.53 -1.90 33.15
C GLU A 356 -13.37 -0.88 33.18
N ALA A 357 -13.66 0.41 33.04
CA ALA A 357 -12.66 1.48 33.10
C ALA A 357 -12.04 1.66 34.49
N ALA A 358 -12.77 1.32 35.57
CA ALA A 358 -12.31 1.49 36.95
C ALA A 358 -11.16 0.52 37.33
N ARG A 359 -10.85 -0.48 36.49
CA ARG A 359 -9.76 -1.47 36.66
C ARG A 359 -9.68 -2.10 38.07
N ARG A 360 -10.81 -2.26 38.76
CA ARG A 360 -10.85 -2.93 40.07
C ARG A 360 -10.62 -4.43 39.87
N PRO A 361 -9.48 -5.00 40.33
CA PRO A 361 -9.21 -6.42 40.13
C PRO A 361 -10.28 -7.26 40.83
N ALA A 362 -10.83 -8.26 40.13
CA ALA A 362 -11.73 -9.29 40.64
C ALA A 362 -13.17 -8.87 41.09
N SER A 363 -13.62 -7.62 40.93
CA SER A 363 -15.02 -7.27 41.23
C SER A 363 -15.94 -7.60 40.05
N LYS A 364 -17.06 -8.30 40.30
CA LYS A 364 -18.10 -8.56 39.28
C LYS A 364 -19.05 -7.36 39.20
N LEU A 365 -19.60 -7.09 38.02
CA LEU A 365 -20.78 -6.23 37.85
C LEU A 365 -22.04 -7.07 38.00
N ILE A 366 -22.87 -6.78 39.00
CA ILE A 366 -24.13 -7.49 39.26
C ILE A 366 -25.28 -6.50 39.10
N SER A 367 -26.27 -6.83 38.25
CA SER A 367 -27.42 -5.97 38.00
C SER A 367 -28.65 -6.39 38.80
N ALA A 368 -29.28 -5.42 39.45
CA ALA A 368 -30.62 -5.48 40.00
C ALA A 368 -31.57 -4.78 39.02
N SER A 369 -32.01 -5.50 37.99
CA SER A 369 -32.80 -4.92 36.89
C SER A 369 -34.24 -4.55 37.26
N THR A 370 -34.77 -5.11 38.36
CA THR A 370 -36.11 -4.85 38.90
C THR A 370 -36.07 -4.85 40.44
N PRO A 371 -35.60 -3.77 41.07
CA PRO A 371 -35.66 -3.70 42.52
C PRO A 371 -37.12 -3.72 42.98
N VAL A 372 -37.45 -4.62 43.92
CA VAL A 372 -38.77 -4.61 44.57
C VAL A 372 -38.90 -3.26 45.30
N PRO A 373 -40.06 -2.57 45.29
CA PRO A 373 -40.19 -1.25 45.90
C PRO A 373 -39.71 -1.18 47.35
N SER A 374 -39.91 -2.26 48.13
CA SER A 374 -39.44 -2.39 49.51
C SER A 374 -37.92 -2.55 49.67
N GLY A 375 -37.16 -2.67 48.59
CA GLY A 375 -35.72 -2.93 48.63
C GLY A 375 -35.33 -4.36 49.05
N LYS A 376 -36.30 -5.29 49.17
CA LYS A 376 -36.08 -6.66 49.65
C LYS A 376 -34.98 -7.42 48.89
N SER A 377 -34.88 -7.22 47.58
CA SER A 377 -33.83 -7.84 46.77
C SER A 377 -32.43 -7.29 47.06
N LEU A 378 -32.31 -6.02 47.47
CA LEU A 378 -31.05 -5.38 47.80
C LEU A 378 -30.59 -5.75 49.21
N PHE A 379 -31.47 -5.58 50.20
CA PHE A 379 -31.16 -5.67 51.63
C PHE A 379 -31.45 -7.05 52.25
N GLY A 380 -32.30 -7.87 51.62
CA GLY A 380 -32.83 -9.10 52.21
C GLY A 380 -33.95 -8.84 53.21
N SER A 381 -34.54 -9.90 53.75
CA SER A 381 -35.53 -9.80 54.83
C SER A 381 -35.32 -10.85 55.92
N ALA A 382 -35.77 -10.51 57.13
CA ALA A 382 -35.96 -11.48 58.19
C ALA A 382 -36.90 -12.62 57.72
N PRO A 383 -36.72 -13.85 58.26
CA PRO A 383 -37.64 -14.95 57.99
C PRO A 383 -39.01 -14.65 58.62
N PRO A 384 -40.13 -14.81 57.90
CA PRO A 384 -41.44 -14.85 58.54
C PRO A 384 -41.51 -16.10 59.42
N GLU A 385 -41.98 -15.96 60.67
CA GLU A 385 -42.22 -17.00 61.69
C GLU A 385 -41.78 -18.43 61.30
N GLY A 386 -40.49 -18.76 61.47
CA GLY A 386 -39.94 -20.12 61.29
C GLY A 386 -39.42 -20.48 59.88
N GLY A 387 -39.47 -19.57 58.90
CA GLY A 387 -39.04 -19.82 57.52
C GLY A 387 -37.53 -19.67 57.22
N ARG A 388 -37.12 -19.96 55.97
CA ARG A 388 -35.73 -19.76 55.49
C ARG A 388 -35.42 -18.27 55.27
N LYS A 389 -34.20 -17.86 55.65
CA LYS A 389 -33.68 -16.48 55.48
C LYS A 389 -33.63 -16.08 53.99
N VAL A 390 -34.07 -14.87 53.67
CA VAL A 390 -33.95 -14.28 52.32
C VAL A 390 -32.75 -13.35 52.29
N LEU A 391 -31.66 -13.79 51.67
CA LEU A 391 -30.43 -13.02 51.53
C LEU A 391 -30.57 -11.96 50.42
N GLY A 392 -30.08 -10.74 50.67
CA GLY A 392 -30.04 -9.63 49.71
C GLY A 392 -28.75 -9.55 48.91
N LEU A 393 -28.75 -8.77 47.82
CA LEU A 393 -27.59 -8.59 46.94
C LEU A 393 -26.36 -8.00 47.65
N PHE A 394 -26.55 -7.12 48.64
CA PHE A 394 -25.43 -6.60 49.45
C PHE A 394 -24.71 -7.71 50.23
N GLN A 395 -25.44 -8.77 50.61
CA GLN A 395 -24.89 -9.92 51.33
C GLN A 395 -24.23 -10.94 50.40
N TYR A 396 -24.85 -11.23 49.26
CA TYR A 396 -24.28 -12.17 48.28
C TYR A 396 -23.00 -11.63 47.62
N HIS A 397 -22.91 -10.31 47.44
CA HIS A 397 -21.86 -9.69 46.65
C HIS A 397 -21.25 -8.46 47.35
N PRO A 398 -20.59 -8.63 48.50
CA PRO A 398 -20.10 -7.53 49.33
C PRO A 398 -19.01 -6.68 48.67
N ARG A 399 -18.33 -7.19 47.64
CA ARG A 399 -17.24 -6.50 46.92
C ARG A 399 -17.53 -6.22 45.44
N ALA A 400 -18.77 -6.47 45.00
CA ALA A 400 -19.16 -6.25 43.60
C ALA A 400 -19.45 -4.78 43.29
N THR A 401 -19.47 -4.44 42.01
CA THR A 401 -20.20 -3.25 41.55
C THR A 401 -21.67 -3.64 41.37
N LEU A 402 -22.56 -3.06 42.16
CA LEU A 402 -23.99 -3.27 42.05
C LEU A 402 -24.60 -2.19 41.15
N LEU A 403 -25.26 -2.61 40.08
CA LEU A 403 -26.04 -1.77 39.19
C LEU A 403 -27.52 -1.85 39.61
N ILE A 404 -28.09 -0.76 40.12
CA ILE A 404 -29.51 -0.66 40.49
C ILE A 404 -30.23 0.05 39.36
N GLU A 405 -31.07 -0.67 38.62
CA GLU A 405 -31.83 -0.10 37.51
C GLU A 405 -33.16 0.50 37.99
N ASN A 406 -33.57 1.62 37.41
CA ASN A 406 -34.81 2.35 37.76
C ASN A 406 -34.97 2.56 39.26
N PHE A 407 -33.97 3.18 39.90
CA PHE A 407 -33.93 3.34 41.35
C PHE A 407 -35.13 4.15 41.89
N GLU A 408 -35.76 4.97 41.04
CA GLU A 408 -36.99 5.71 41.33
C GLU A 408 -38.16 4.82 41.78
N THR A 409 -38.10 3.51 41.54
CA THR A 409 -39.11 2.54 41.99
C THR A 409 -38.97 2.15 43.46
N LEU A 410 -37.86 2.51 44.12
CA LEU A 410 -37.63 2.24 45.54
C LEU A 410 -38.45 3.18 46.41
N CYS A 411 -39.09 2.63 47.44
CA CYS A 411 -39.76 3.42 48.46
C CYS A 411 -38.76 4.29 49.25
N LEU A 412 -39.26 5.34 49.90
CA LEU A 412 -38.43 6.28 50.65
C LEU A 412 -37.60 5.59 51.75
N ASP A 413 -38.18 4.62 52.46
CA ASP A 413 -37.47 3.82 53.49
C ASP A 413 -36.29 3.01 52.89
N ALA A 414 -36.44 2.47 51.67
CA ALA A 414 -35.33 1.80 50.99
C ALA A 414 -34.24 2.79 50.53
N GLN A 415 -34.62 4.02 50.15
CA GLN A 415 -33.68 5.08 49.81
C GLN A 415 -32.89 5.56 51.04
N GLU A 416 -33.53 5.73 52.20
CA GLU A 416 -32.85 6.07 53.46
C GLU A 416 -31.81 5.01 53.84
N ARG A 417 -32.14 3.73 53.69
CA ARG A 417 -31.16 2.65 53.88
C ARG A 417 -30.02 2.69 52.88
N LEU A 418 -30.28 3.09 51.63
CA LEU A 418 -29.20 3.27 50.64
C LEU A 418 -28.25 4.40 51.03
N VAL A 419 -28.74 5.47 51.65
CA VAL A 419 -27.89 6.54 52.20
C VAL A 419 -26.95 5.97 53.26
N GLU A 420 -27.47 5.15 54.19
CA GLU A 420 -26.64 4.50 55.22
C GLU A 420 -25.53 3.63 54.61
N VAL A 421 -25.85 2.89 53.54
CA VAL A 421 -24.86 2.07 52.82
C VAL A 421 -23.81 2.93 52.12
N ILE A 422 -24.21 4.04 51.49
CA ILE A 422 -23.28 4.94 50.79
C ILE A 422 -22.33 5.62 51.78
N GLU A 423 -22.81 6.02 52.95
CA GLU A 423 -22.02 6.77 53.93
C GLU A 423 -21.13 5.88 54.79
N THR A 424 -21.65 4.75 55.25
CA THR A 424 -20.97 3.91 56.25
C THR A 424 -20.48 2.57 55.71
N GLY A 425 -20.96 2.16 54.53
CA GLY A 425 -20.76 0.80 54.02
C GLY A 425 -21.52 -0.26 54.81
N VAL A 426 -22.40 0.11 55.75
CA VAL A 426 -23.18 -0.83 56.56
C VAL A 426 -24.60 -0.89 56.02
N TYR A 427 -25.16 -2.11 55.94
CA TYR A 427 -26.57 -2.33 55.60
C TYR A 427 -27.27 -3.14 56.70
N ARG A 428 -28.59 -2.96 56.81
CA ARG A 428 -29.49 -3.75 57.66
C ARG A 428 -30.54 -4.45 56.80
N ARG A 429 -30.99 -5.64 57.21
CA ARG A 429 -32.09 -6.34 56.51
C ARG A 429 -33.44 -5.74 56.89
N LEU A 430 -34.45 -6.01 56.06
CA LEU A 430 -35.84 -5.65 56.38
C LEU A 430 -36.35 -6.49 57.57
N GLY A 431 -36.73 -5.82 58.67
CA GLY A 431 -37.31 -6.46 59.85
C GLY A 431 -36.30 -7.21 60.74
N ASP A 432 -35.00 -6.96 60.57
CA ASP A 432 -33.90 -7.57 61.33
C ASP A 432 -32.98 -6.46 61.88
N SER A 433 -32.28 -6.71 62.99
CA SER A 433 -31.26 -5.81 63.54
C SER A 433 -29.83 -6.20 63.15
N ASP A 434 -29.65 -7.35 62.49
CA ASP A 434 -28.37 -7.80 61.95
C ASP A 434 -27.77 -6.78 60.97
N LYS A 435 -26.52 -6.37 61.25
CA LYS A 435 -25.71 -5.47 60.41
C LYS A 435 -24.78 -6.28 59.51
N GLY A 436 -24.71 -5.93 58.23
CA GLY A 436 -23.72 -6.44 57.29
C GLY A 436 -22.88 -5.32 56.68
N ARG A 437 -21.72 -5.66 56.06
CA ARG A 437 -20.82 -4.70 55.43
C ARG A 437 -20.76 -4.88 53.92
N PHE A 438 -20.82 -3.77 53.18
CA PHE A 438 -20.66 -3.68 51.74
C PHE A 438 -19.45 -2.77 51.44
N GLU A 439 -18.46 -3.32 50.74
CA GLU A 439 -17.22 -2.66 50.32
C GLU A 439 -17.21 -2.42 48.79
N GLY A 440 -18.32 -2.71 48.14
CA GLY A 440 -18.49 -2.60 46.70
C GLY A 440 -18.77 -1.18 46.21
N ARG A 441 -19.16 -1.06 44.94
CA ARG A 441 -19.54 0.22 44.32
C ARG A 441 -21.00 0.21 43.93
N LEU A 442 -21.67 1.34 44.06
CA LEU A 442 -23.04 1.52 43.56
C LEU A 442 -23.05 2.31 42.26
N ILE A 443 -23.77 1.79 41.27
CA ILE A 443 -24.18 2.51 40.07
C ILE A 443 -25.70 2.46 40.01
N LEU A 444 -26.37 3.60 39.98
CA LEU A 444 -27.81 3.71 39.91
C LEU A 444 -28.20 4.25 38.55
N THR A 445 -29.36 3.84 38.04
CA THR A 445 -29.90 4.40 36.80
C THR A 445 -31.34 4.86 36.99
N SER A 446 -31.71 5.90 36.26
CA SER A 446 -33.07 6.41 36.23
C SER A 446 -33.48 6.82 34.82
N THR A 447 -34.78 6.71 34.55
CA THR A 447 -35.38 7.22 33.32
C THR A 447 -35.68 8.72 33.39
N GLN A 448 -35.82 9.27 34.59
CA GLN A 448 -36.12 10.67 34.84
C GLN A 448 -34.83 11.48 35.09
N PRO A 449 -34.79 12.76 34.69
CA PRO A 449 -33.68 13.65 35.03
C PRO A 449 -33.66 13.94 36.54
N LEU A 450 -32.46 14.17 37.08
CA LEU A 450 -32.24 14.41 38.51
C LEU A 450 -33.11 15.54 39.09
N SER A 451 -33.29 16.62 38.32
CA SER A 451 -34.12 17.77 38.72
C SER A 451 -35.60 17.43 38.92
N GLN A 452 -36.15 16.49 38.13
CA GLN A 452 -37.55 16.06 38.26
C GLN A 452 -37.72 15.10 39.44
N LEU A 453 -36.73 14.24 39.68
CA LEU A 453 -36.76 13.29 40.80
C LEU A 453 -36.80 14.00 42.15
N GLY A 454 -36.01 15.07 42.33
CA GLY A 454 -36.05 15.89 43.54
C GLY A 454 -37.36 16.68 43.67
N ALA A 455 -37.81 17.35 42.60
CA ALA A 455 -39.01 18.19 42.62
C ALA A 455 -40.32 17.40 42.86
N SER A 456 -40.39 16.15 42.40
CA SER A 456 -41.56 15.28 42.57
C SER A 456 -41.62 14.56 43.92
N GLY A 457 -40.60 14.72 44.77
CA GLY A 457 -40.50 14.01 46.06
C GLY A 457 -40.19 12.51 45.92
N VAL A 458 -39.91 12.03 44.70
CA VAL A 458 -39.55 10.63 44.44
C VAL A 458 -38.15 10.32 44.93
N LEU A 459 -37.23 11.29 44.93
CA LEU A 459 -35.87 11.16 45.46
C LEU A 459 -35.74 11.99 46.75
N ILE A 460 -35.32 11.35 47.84
CA ILE A 460 -35.08 12.05 49.10
C ILE A 460 -33.85 12.98 49.01
N PRO A 461 -33.88 14.19 49.62
CA PRO A 461 -32.77 15.16 49.53
C PRO A 461 -31.42 14.63 50.06
N SER A 462 -31.46 13.75 51.07
CA SER A 462 -30.27 13.10 51.60
C SER A 462 -29.60 12.24 50.54
N LEU A 463 -30.34 11.41 49.80
CA LEU A 463 -29.77 10.58 48.73
C LEU A 463 -29.32 11.43 47.52
N GLU A 464 -30.09 12.46 47.14
CA GLU A 464 -29.76 13.35 46.03
C GLU A 464 -28.36 13.97 46.17
N SER A 465 -28.08 14.56 47.34
CA SER A 465 -26.80 15.23 47.60
C SER A 465 -25.58 14.28 47.55
N ARG A 466 -25.77 12.97 47.78
CA ARG A 466 -24.68 11.97 47.66
C ARG A 466 -24.52 11.45 46.24
N LEU A 467 -25.57 11.49 45.43
CA LEU A 467 -25.55 11.05 44.03
C LEU A 467 -25.14 12.17 43.05
N ALA A 468 -25.43 13.43 43.38
CA ALA A 468 -25.14 14.58 42.51
C ALA A 468 -23.67 14.69 42.06
N PRO A 469 -22.65 14.46 42.93
CA PRO A 469 -21.24 14.49 42.49
C PRO A 469 -20.90 13.42 41.44
N GLY A 470 -21.60 12.28 41.47
CA GLY A 470 -21.42 11.16 40.55
C GLY A 470 -22.42 11.13 39.39
N HIS A 471 -23.17 12.21 39.16
CA HIS A 471 -24.24 12.25 38.18
C HIS A 471 -23.71 12.35 36.73
N VAL A 472 -24.32 11.55 35.85
CA VAL A 472 -24.11 11.55 34.40
C VAL A 472 -25.47 11.54 33.70
N PHE A 473 -25.70 12.51 32.83
CA PHE A 473 -26.88 12.58 31.99
C PHE A 473 -26.58 12.06 30.58
N LEU A 474 -27.37 11.09 30.09
CA LEU A 474 -27.30 10.60 28.72
C LEU A 474 -28.32 11.34 27.84
N PRO A 475 -27.86 12.08 26.80
CA PRO A 475 -28.74 12.78 25.89
C PRO A 475 -29.53 11.80 25.01
N LYS A 476 -30.73 12.24 24.66
CA LYS A 476 -31.63 11.55 23.75
C LYS A 476 -31.01 11.51 22.36
N LEU A 477 -31.33 10.48 21.56
CA LEU A 477 -30.77 10.35 20.21
C LEU A 477 -31.15 11.55 19.32
N ARG A 478 -32.38 12.07 19.46
CA ARG A 478 -32.85 13.28 18.75
C ARG A 478 -32.03 14.54 19.06
N ASP A 479 -31.36 14.61 20.21
CA ASP A 479 -30.54 15.75 20.61
C ASP A 479 -29.06 15.60 20.15
N ARG A 480 -28.72 14.48 19.49
CA ARG A 480 -27.37 14.18 18.98
C ARG A 480 -27.40 13.40 17.66
N LEU A 481 -28.25 13.83 16.73
CA LEU A 481 -28.40 13.18 15.42
C LEU A 481 -27.10 13.17 14.57
N GLU A 482 -26.14 14.03 14.88
CA GLU A 482 -24.79 14.01 14.28
C GLU A 482 -24.01 12.72 14.58
N ASP A 483 -24.37 11.98 15.64
CA ASP A 483 -23.79 10.67 15.95
C ASP A 483 -24.41 9.52 15.16
N LEU A 484 -25.52 9.77 14.45
CA LEU A 484 -26.30 8.73 13.76
C LEU A 484 -25.46 7.97 12.71
N PRO A 485 -24.61 8.60 11.88
CA PRO A 485 -23.76 7.85 10.96
C PRO A 485 -22.78 6.90 11.65
N LEU A 486 -22.19 7.33 12.77
CA LEU A 486 -21.25 6.51 13.53
C LEU A 486 -21.96 5.36 14.27
N LEU A 487 -23.15 5.62 14.81
CA LEU A 487 -24.00 4.60 15.42
C LEU A 487 -24.46 3.56 14.39
N ALA A 488 -24.88 4.02 13.20
CA ALA A 488 -25.29 3.14 12.11
C ALA A 488 -24.14 2.25 11.64
N GLU A 489 -22.96 2.83 11.43
CA GLU A 489 -21.77 2.06 11.09
C GLU A 489 -21.43 1.03 12.17
N HIS A 490 -21.47 1.40 13.45
CA HIS A 490 -21.20 0.49 14.55
C HIS A 490 -22.14 -0.72 14.57
N PHE A 491 -23.45 -0.49 14.43
CA PHE A 491 -24.42 -1.60 14.42
C PHE A 491 -24.29 -2.48 13.18
N LEU A 492 -24.09 -1.88 12.00
CA LEU A 492 -23.92 -2.64 10.76
C LEU A 492 -22.61 -3.45 10.77
N GLN A 493 -21.53 -2.94 11.37
CA GLN A 493 -20.29 -3.69 11.54
C GLN A 493 -20.47 -4.89 12.48
N ALA A 494 -21.23 -4.75 13.57
CA ALA A 494 -21.50 -5.85 14.49
C ALA A 494 -22.20 -7.03 13.79
N LEU A 495 -23.10 -6.74 12.85
CA LEU A 495 -23.81 -7.76 12.06
C LEU A 495 -22.90 -8.50 11.05
N ARG A 496 -21.72 -7.95 10.72
CA ARG A 496 -20.75 -8.59 9.80
C ARG A 496 -19.99 -9.75 10.43
N LYS A 497 -19.88 -9.81 11.76
CA LYS A 497 -19.15 -10.89 12.46
C LYS A 497 -19.93 -12.22 12.48
N ASP A 498 -21.27 -12.15 12.46
CA ASP A 498 -22.15 -13.33 12.53
C ASP A 498 -22.68 -13.81 11.18
N ARG A 499 -22.61 -13.00 10.12
CA ARG A 499 -23.09 -13.34 8.76
C ARG A 499 -21.98 -13.16 7.73
N ARG A 500 -21.77 -14.17 6.86
CA ARG A 500 -20.78 -14.14 5.77
C ARG A 500 -20.94 -12.87 4.91
N SER A 501 -20.00 -11.93 5.09
CA SER A 501 -19.38 -11.08 4.06
C SER A 501 -20.28 -10.29 3.09
N ARG A 502 -21.05 -9.30 3.58
CA ARG A 502 -21.52 -8.17 2.75
C ARG A 502 -21.22 -6.83 3.43
N LYS A 503 -20.73 -5.85 2.68
CA LYS A 503 -20.32 -4.53 3.21
C LYS A 503 -21.53 -3.60 3.20
N LEU A 504 -22.47 -3.85 4.11
CA LEU A 504 -23.66 -3.01 4.27
C LEU A 504 -23.29 -1.58 4.71
N ALA A 505 -23.89 -0.60 4.05
CA ALA A 505 -23.82 0.84 4.34
C ALA A 505 -25.21 1.48 4.20
N VAL A 506 -25.42 2.63 4.83
CA VAL A 506 -26.69 3.38 4.75
C VAL A 506 -26.61 4.42 3.64
N ASP A 507 -27.60 4.43 2.75
CA ASP A 507 -27.73 5.39 1.65
C ASP A 507 -28.31 6.74 2.13
N HIS A 508 -28.11 7.81 1.35
CA HIS A 508 -28.64 9.14 1.68
C HIS A 508 -30.17 9.16 1.83
N SER A 509 -30.88 8.38 1.01
CA SER A 509 -32.34 8.25 1.11
C SER A 509 -32.80 7.75 2.49
N ALA A 510 -32.10 6.76 3.04
CA ALA A 510 -32.36 6.23 4.37
C ALA A 510 -31.97 7.24 5.46
N TYR A 511 -30.82 7.91 5.35
CA TYR A 511 -30.41 8.92 6.33
C TYR A 511 -31.43 10.07 6.46
N ARG A 512 -32.06 10.49 5.36
CA ARG A 512 -33.11 11.52 5.42
C ARG A 512 -34.27 11.10 6.33
N VAL A 513 -34.71 9.86 6.22
CA VAL A 513 -35.79 9.31 7.05
C VAL A 513 -35.33 9.17 8.52
N LEU A 514 -34.14 8.64 8.73
CA LEU A 514 -33.55 8.43 10.07
C LEU A 514 -33.29 9.75 10.82
N MET A 515 -32.93 10.83 10.11
CA MET A 515 -32.68 12.15 10.71
C MET A 515 -33.97 12.91 11.05
N THR A 516 -35.09 12.60 10.40
CA THR A 516 -36.38 13.28 10.65
C THR A 516 -37.22 12.60 11.73
N TYR A 517 -36.80 11.44 12.22
CA TYR A 517 -37.56 10.66 13.20
C TYR A 517 -37.23 11.04 14.65
N GLY A 518 -38.24 11.00 15.53
CA GLY A 518 -38.14 11.45 16.93
C GLY A 518 -37.39 10.50 17.87
N TRP A 519 -37.19 9.25 17.45
CA TRP A 519 -36.49 8.20 18.20
C TRP A 519 -36.99 8.04 19.66
N PRO A 520 -38.29 7.74 19.87
CA PRO A 520 -38.87 7.58 21.22
C PRO A 520 -38.14 6.53 22.08
N GLU A 521 -37.66 5.44 21.47
CA GLU A 521 -36.89 4.39 22.16
C GLU A 521 -35.36 4.52 21.89
N ASN A 522 -34.92 5.69 21.44
CA ASN A 522 -33.53 6.10 21.30
C ASN A 522 -32.65 5.10 20.53
N ILE A 523 -31.48 4.72 21.07
CA ILE A 523 -30.50 3.85 20.40
C ILE A 523 -31.02 2.42 20.26
N ARG A 524 -31.85 1.96 21.20
CA ARG A 524 -32.47 0.62 21.15
C ARG A 524 -33.32 0.48 19.89
N GLU A 525 -34.12 1.50 19.60
CA GLU A 525 -34.95 1.56 18.40
C GLU A 525 -34.13 1.65 17.13
N LEU A 526 -33.14 2.56 17.09
CA LEU A 526 -32.23 2.71 15.95
C LEU A 526 -31.57 1.38 15.58
N ARG A 527 -31.12 0.62 16.58
CA ARG A 527 -30.56 -0.71 16.38
C ARG A 527 -31.57 -1.65 15.74
N SER A 528 -32.78 -1.74 16.29
CA SER A 528 -33.84 -2.61 15.75
C SER A 528 -34.23 -2.26 14.32
N VAL A 529 -34.32 -0.95 14.02
CA VAL A 529 -34.63 -0.42 12.69
C VAL A 529 -33.54 -0.80 11.69
N LEU A 530 -32.27 -0.62 12.05
CA LEU A 530 -31.14 -0.97 11.17
C LEU A 530 -30.95 -2.48 11.00
N GLU A 531 -31.15 -3.28 12.05
CA GLU A 531 -31.13 -4.74 11.96
C GLU A 531 -32.23 -5.25 11.03
N THR A 532 -33.44 -4.70 11.14
CA THR A 532 -34.57 -5.02 10.26
C THR A 532 -34.27 -4.61 8.82
N ALA A 533 -33.74 -3.41 8.61
CA ALA A 533 -33.42 -2.91 7.28
C ALA A 533 -32.29 -3.71 6.61
N ALA A 534 -31.31 -4.19 7.39
CA ALA A 534 -30.25 -5.06 6.91
C ALA A 534 -30.76 -6.44 6.45
N ILE A 535 -31.86 -6.94 7.01
CA ILE A 535 -32.50 -8.20 6.57
C ILE A 535 -33.23 -8.02 5.24
N HIS A 536 -33.91 -6.88 5.04
CA HIS A 536 -34.67 -6.58 3.82
C HIS A 536 -33.79 -6.04 2.68
N CYS A 537 -32.51 -5.75 2.95
CA CYS A 537 -31.58 -5.23 1.96
C CYS A 537 -30.93 -6.37 1.17
N GLU A 538 -31.24 -6.47 -0.12
CA GLU A 538 -30.65 -7.47 -1.01
C GLU A 538 -29.24 -7.09 -1.51
N GLY A 539 -28.89 -5.79 -1.45
CA GLY A 539 -27.61 -5.22 -1.89
C GLY A 539 -26.71 -4.69 -0.76
N ASP A 540 -25.70 -3.88 -1.11
CA ASP A 540 -24.75 -3.30 -0.12
C ASP A 540 -25.26 -1.98 0.52
N TRP A 541 -26.38 -1.43 0.04
CA TRP A 541 -26.88 -0.11 0.44
C TRP A 541 -28.31 -0.17 0.99
N ILE A 542 -28.46 0.19 2.27
CA ILE A 542 -29.76 0.34 2.93
C ILE A 542 -30.36 1.68 2.49
N LYS A 543 -31.44 1.62 1.70
CA LYS A 543 -32.21 2.76 1.19
C LYS A 543 -33.48 2.97 2.02
N ALA A 544 -34.17 4.08 1.78
CA ALA A 544 -35.43 4.41 2.45
C ALA A 544 -36.48 3.30 2.37
N GLU A 545 -36.56 2.59 1.23
CA GLU A 545 -37.51 1.49 1.01
C GLU A 545 -37.25 0.24 1.89
N HIS A 546 -36.03 0.09 2.40
CA HIS A 546 -35.68 -1.01 3.30
C HIS A 546 -35.97 -0.68 4.77
N LEU A 547 -36.26 0.58 5.10
CA LEU A 547 -36.60 0.98 6.46
C LEU A 547 -38.07 0.64 6.75
N PRO A 548 -38.41 0.20 7.97
CA PRO A 548 -39.79 0.10 8.39
C PRO A 548 -40.49 1.47 8.33
N PRO A 549 -41.83 1.52 8.17
CA PRO A 549 -42.57 2.78 8.17
C PRO A 549 -42.44 3.46 9.54
N LEU A 550 -41.56 4.45 9.63
CA LEU A 550 -41.38 5.28 10.81
C LEU A 550 -42.45 6.38 10.81
N SER A 551 -43.48 6.22 11.65
CA SER A 551 -44.54 7.22 11.86
C SER A 551 -44.56 7.62 13.33
N ASP A 552 -44.74 8.91 13.59
CA ASP A 552 -44.79 9.47 14.94
C ASP A 552 -46.20 10.07 15.16
N PRO A 553 -47.00 9.57 16.13
CA PRO A 553 -48.29 10.15 16.47
C PRO A 553 -48.18 11.56 17.09
N ASP A 554 -47.04 11.91 17.69
CA ASP A 554 -46.86 13.12 18.52
C ASP A 554 -45.72 14.04 18.05
N ALA A 555 -45.20 13.87 16.82
CA ALA A 555 -44.13 14.75 16.33
C ALA A 555 -44.61 16.22 16.21
N PRO A 556 -44.02 17.18 16.94
CA PRO A 556 -44.15 18.58 16.58
C PRO A 556 -43.57 18.75 15.18
N LYS A 557 -44.37 19.21 14.22
CA LYS A 557 -43.91 19.52 12.86
C LYS A 557 -42.67 20.42 12.98
N PRO A 558 -41.47 19.96 12.59
CA PRO A 558 -40.32 20.84 12.56
C PRO A 558 -40.64 21.92 11.52
N LYS A 559 -40.61 23.19 11.90
CA LYS A 559 -40.40 24.25 10.92
C LYS A 559 -39.05 23.93 10.27
N PRO A 560 -38.99 23.73 8.95
CA PRO A 560 -37.71 23.50 8.29
C PRO A 560 -36.82 24.71 8.58
N ALA A 561 -35.62 24.46 9.13
CA ALA A 561 -34.53 25.41 9.04
C ALA A 561 -34.38 25.73 7.54
N ASP A 562 -34.44 27.02 7.22
CA ASP A 562 -34.55 27.53 5.86
C ASP A 562 -33.47 26.86 5.00
N GLU A 563 -33.85 26.08 3.98
CA GLU A 563 -32.90 25.31 3.15
C GLU A 563 -31.82 26.25 2.56
N ARG A 564 -32.19 27.52 2.40
CA ARG A 564 -31.33 28.65 2.09
C ARG A 564 -30.21 28.87 3.11
N GLU A 565 -30.49 28.89 4.41
CA GLU A 565 -29.49 29.07 5.48
C GLU A 565 -28.53 27.90 5.58
N TRP A 566 -29.04 26.67 5.41
CA TRP A 566 -28.20 25.46 5.43
C TRP A 566 -27.22 25.42 4.25
N ILE A 567 -27.68 25.78 3.04
CA ILE A 567 -26.81 25.90 1.87
C ILE A 567 -25.83 27.07 2.04
N LEU A 568 -26.25 28.18 2.65
CA LEU A 568 -25.39 29.34 2.89
C LEU A 568 -24.28 29.04 3.90
N ASP A 569 -24.57 28.38 5.02
CA ASP A 569 -23.58 27.94 6.02
C ASP A 569 -22.57 26.96 5.40
N ALA A 570 -23.03 25.99 4.61
CA ALA A 570 -22.15 25.06 3.89
C ALA A 570 -21.30 25.74 2.81
N LEU A 571 -21.82 26.79 2.16
CA LEU A 571 -21.03 27.63 1.25
C LEU A 571 -19.98 28.43 2.04
N GLN A 572 -20.32 29.03 3.17
CA GLN A 572 -19.39 29.81 4.00
C GLN A 572 -18.27 28.94 4.57
N ARG A 573 -18.57 27.77 5.14
CA ARG A 573 -17.60 26.81 5.69
C ARG A 573 -16.55 26.36 4.66
N HIS A 574 -16.96 26.24 3.40
CA HIS A 574 -16.09 25.82 2.30
C HIS A 574 -15.63 26.98 1.41
N ARG A 575 -15.68 28.23 1.91
CA ARG A 575 -15.23 29.44 1.19
C ARG A 575 -15.81 29.56 -0.22
N PHE A 576 -17.08 29.22 -0.37
CA PHE A 576 -17.86 29.22 -1.61
C PHE A 576 -17.30 28.31 -2.72
N ARG A 577 -16.45 27.32 -2.39
CA ARG A 577 -15.96 26.29 -3.31
C ARG A 577 -17.07 25.28 -3.60
N ARG A 578 -17.88 25.58 -4.62
CA ARG A 578 -19.07 24.81 -5.02
C ARG A 578 -18.86 23.31 -5.16
N GLY A 579 -17.66 22.86 -5.59
CA GLY A 579 -17.36 21.44 -5.72
C GLY A 579 -17.19 20.71 -4.38
N GLU A 580 -16.56 21.35 -3.40
CA GLU A 580 -16.41 20.83 -2.05
C GLU A 580 -17.71 20.97 -1.27
N THR A 581 -18.41 22.10 -1.40
CA THR A 581 -19.74 22.32 -0.83
C THR A 581 -20.76 21.31 -1.35
N ALA A 582 -20.77 20.99 -2.65
CA ALA A 582 -21.65 19.97 -3.21
C ALA A 582 -21.35 18.57 -2.67
N ARG A 583 -20.06 18.25 -2.45
CA ARG A 583 -19.63 16.99 -1.82
C ARG A 583 -20.04 16.92 -0.35
N TYR A 584 -19.85 18.00 0.39
CA TYR A 584 -20.22 18.13 1.80
C TYR A 584 -21.73 18.02 2.01
N LEU A 585 -22.51 18.70 1.15
CA LEU A 585 -23.98 18.61 1.12
C LEU A 585 -24.49 17.35 0.43
N ALA A 586 -23.61 16.49 -0.08
CA ALA A 586 -23.93 15.25 -0.80
C ALA A 586 -24.93 15.41 -1.96
N ILE A 587 -24.91 16.55 -2.65
CA ILE A 587 -25.73 16.83 -3.84
C ILE A 587 -24.87 17.01 -5.08
N SER A 588 -25.43 16.79 -6.27
CA SER A 588 -24.67 17.04 -7.51
C SER A 588 -24.33 18.53 -7.65
N ARG A 589 -23.20 18.86 -8.29
CA ARG A 589 -22.84 20.26 -8.59
C ARG A 589 -23.96 21.00 -9.34
N LYS A 590 -24.69 20.28 -10.22
CA LYS A 590 -25.84 20.79 -10.97
C LYS A 590 -27.02 21.11 -10.04
N THR A 591 -27.29 20.26 -9.06
CA THR A 591 -28.34 20.46 -8.05
C THR A 591 -28.02 21.64 -7.13
N LEU A 592 -26.77 21.73 -6.66
CA LEU A 592 -26.31 22.88 -5.87
C LEU A 592 -26.46 24.19 -6.67
N TYR A 593 -26.07 24.19 -7.94
CA TYR A 593 -26.19 25.37 -8.81
C TYR A 593 -27.65 25.81 -8.99
N ASN A 594 -28.57 24.87 -9.24
CA ASN A 594 -29.99 25.16 -9.38
C ASN A 594 -30.59 25.72 -8.08
N LYS A 595 -30.21 25.16 -6.92
CA LYS A 595 -30.65 25.63 -5.60
C LYS A 595 -30.06 27.01 -5.25
N MET A 596 -28.77 27.23 -5.52
CA MET A 596 -28.16 28.56 -5.36
C MET A 596 -28.86 29.63 -6.20
N ARG A 597 -29.27 29.29 -7.43
CA ARG A 597 -30.01 30.21 -8.31
C ARG A 597 -31.44 30.45 -7.81
N ALA A 598 -32.13 29.41 -7.36
CA ALA A 598 -33.48 29.50 -6.80
C ALA A 598 -33.54 30.34 -5.51
N TYR A 599 -32.50 30.29 -4.67
CA TYR A 599 -32.41 31.02 -3.41
C TYR A 599 -31.63 32.35 -3.48
N GLY A 600 -31.21 32.79 -4.68
CA GLY A 600 -30.50 34.06 -4.88
C GLY A 600 -29.07 34.11 -4.28
N LEU A 601 -28.40 32.96 -4.10
CA LEU A 601 -27.08 32.83 -3.48
C LEU A 601 -25.91 32.96 -4.50
N THR A 602 -26.11 33.68 -5.59
CA THR A 602 -25.10 33.89 -6.65
C THR A 602 -24.09 34.97 -6.29
N LEU A 603 -22.80 34.60 -6.20
CA LEU A 603 -21.68 35.54 -6.10
C LEU A 603 -21.53 36.33 -7.42
N GLN A 604 -21.44 37.66 -7.34
CA GLN A 604 -21.05 38.49 -8.48
C GLN A 604 -19.61 38.16 -8.94
N PRO A 605 -19.30 38.24 -10.24
CA PRO A 605 -17.94 38.07 -10.73
C PRO A 605 -17.04 39.14 -10.12
N ARG A 606 -15.86 38.77 -9.61
CA ARG A 606 -14.81 39.75 -9.31
C ARG A 606 -14.48 40.49 -10.59
N THR A 607 -14.80 41.78 -10.66
CA THR A 607 -14.14 42.72 -11.56
C THR A 607 -12.66 42.74 -11.18
N ASN A 608 -11.80 42.40 -12.15
CA ASN A 608 -10.35 42.53 -11.99
C ASN A 608 -10.02 44.00 -11.74
N ALA A 609 -9.48 44.29 -10.55
CA ALA A 609 -8.71 45.47 -10.22
C ALA A 609 -7.37 44.99 -9.64
#